data_AF-A0A5N5X4J5-F1
#
_entry.id   AF-A0A5N5X4J5-F1
#
_cell.length_a   1.000
_cell.length_b   1.000
_cell.length_c   1.000
_cell.angle_alpha   90.00
_cell.angle_beta   90.00
_cell.angle_gamma   90.00
#
_symmetry.space_group_name_H-M   'P 1'
#
loop_
_entity.id
_entity.type
_entity.pdbx_description
1 polymer ?
#
loop_
_entity_poly.entity_id
_entity_poly.type
_entity_poly.pdbx_seq_one_letter_code
_entity_poly.pdbx_strand_id
1 'polypeptide(L)'
;MPKNKGKGGKNRRRGKNENDNEKRELVFKEEGQEYAQVVKMLGNGRLEALCFDGEKRLAHIRGKLRKKVWINQGDIILLSLRDYQDEKGDVIMKYTADEARSLKAYGELPEHAKINETDTYGHEGFEDNVEFDEDRESEDDKEIDVDEL
;
A
#
# COMPACT_ATOMS: atom_id res chain seq x y z
N MET A 1 -16.70 39.11 -20.03
CA MET A 1 -17.14 37.69 -20.01
C MET A 1 -16.41 36.96 -18.89
N PRO A 2 -17.09 36.44 -17.87
CA PRO A 2 -16.44 35.74 -16.77
C PRO A 2 -15.94 34.37 -17.25
N LYS A 3 -14.64 34.09 -17.09
CA LYS A 3 -14.04 32.79 -17.42
C LYS A 3 -14.46 31.77 -16.36
N ASN A 4 -15.15 30.71 -16.77
CA ASN A 4 -15.42 29.56 -15.91
C ASN A 4 -14.08 28.94 -15.44
N LYS A 5 -13.71 29.17 -14.17
CA LYS A 5 -12.73 28.36 -13.44
C LYS A 5 -13.33 26.96 -13.23
N GLY A 6 -13.26 26.12 -14.27
CA GLY A 6 -13.67 24.73 -14.17
C GLY A 6 -12.81 23.98 -13.16
N LYS A 7 -13.42 23.46 -12.09
CA LYS A 7 -12.86 22.46 -11.16
C LYS A 7 -12.56 21.16 -11.92
N GLY A 8 -11.49 21.13 -12.72
CA GLY A 8 -11.24 19.98 -13.59
C GLY A 8 -10.05 20.10 -14.52
N GLY A 9 -8.87 20.39 -13.97
CA GLY A 9 -7.62 20.23 -14.73
C GLY A 9 -7.30 18.77 -15.00
N LYS A 10 -6.61 18.47 -16.11
CA LYS A 10 -6.15 17.12 -16.51
C LYS A 10 -5.25 16.42 -15.48
N ASN A 11 -4.82 17.14 -14.43
CA ASN A 11 -4.06 16.63 -13.28
C ASN A 11 -4.85 16.59 -11.97
N ARG A 12 -6.19 16.63 -12.01
CA ARG A 12 -6.99 16.46 -10.79
C ARG A 12 -6.72 15.06 -10.25
N ARG A 13 -5.92 15.00 -9.18
CA ARG A 13 -5.59 13.78 -8.41
C ARG A 13 -6.90 13.08 -8.03
N ARG A 14 -7.29 12.07 -8.79
CA ARG A 14 -8.32 11.10 -8.40
C ARG A 14 -7.68 10.12 -7.42
N GLY A 15 -7.33 10.61 -6.24
CA GLY A 15 -7.09 9.74 -5.09
C GLY A 15 -8.44 9.34 -4.52
N LYS A 16 -8.85 8.09 -4.72
CA LYS A 16 -9.94 7.53 -3.93
C LYS A 16 -9.31 7.14 -2.60
N ASN A 17 -9.48 7.97 -1.58
CA ASN A 17 -8.99 7.69 -0.25
C ASN A 17 -9.86 6.57 0.34
N GLU A 18 -9.46 5.33 0.10
CA GLU A 18 -10.03 4.18 0.79
C GLU A 18 -9.18 3.99 2.05
N ASN A 19 -9.83 4.12 3.20
CA ASN A 19 -9.20 4.03 4.52
C ASN A 19 -8.73 2.58 4.75
N ASP A 20 -7.54 2.25 4.25
CA ASP A 20 -6.91 0.93 4.40
C ASP A 20 -6.44 0.67 5.86
N ASN A 21 -6.64 1.64 6.76
CA ASN A 21 -6.22 1.59 8.17
C ASN A 21 -7.35 1.14 9.12
N GLU A 22 -8.57 0.91 8.63
CA GLU A 22 -9.61 0.27 9.44
C GLU A 22 -9.34 -1.23 9.60
N LYS A 23 -9.47 -1.73 10.84
CA LYS A 23 -9.35 -3.16 11.16
C LYS A 23 -10.38 -3.95 10.36
N ARG A 24 -9.93 -4.56 9.28
CA ARG A 24 -10.70 -5.46 8.42
C ARG A 24 -10.81 -6.84 9.05
N GLU A 25 -11.81 -7.59 8.60
CA GLU A 25 -11.95 -9.00 8.97
C GLU A 25 -10.77 -9.82 8.41
N LEU A 26 -10.26 -10.74 9.23
CA LEU A 26 -9.18 -11.63 8.83
C LEU A 26 -9.69 -12.61 7.76
N VAL A 27 -9.05 -12.59 6.59
CA VAL A 27 -9.38 -13.50 5.49
C VAL A 27 -8.54 -14.77 5.62
N PHE A 28 -9.21 -15.91 5.72
CA PHE A 28 -8.58 -17.23 5.72
C PHE A 28 -8.36 -17.76 4.30
N LYS A 29 -7.44 -18.72 4.15
CA LYS A 29 -7.22 -19.38 2.86
C LYS A 29 -8.42 -20.25 2.48
N GLU A 30 -8.72 -20.27 1.19
CA GLU A 30 -9.73 -21.15 0.60
C GLU A 30 -9.07 -22.27 -0.22
N GLU A 31 -9.88 -23.18 -0.76
CA GLU A 31 -9.40 -24.21 -1.69
C GLU A 31 -8.76 -23.57 -2.93
N GLY A 32 -7.56 -24.03 -3.31
CA GLY A 32 -6.77 -23.44 -4.38
C GLY A 32 -5.99 -22.19 -3.98
N GLN A 33 -5.94 -21.85 -2.68
CA GLN A 33 -5.12 -20.78 -2.15
C GLN A 33 -4.16 -21.30 -1.08
N GLU A 34 -2.99 -20.67 -0.96
CA GLU A 34 -1.99 -21.04 0.04
C GLU A 34 -1.32 -19.81 0.64
N TYR A 35 -0.97 -19.91 1.91
CA TYR A 35 -0.18 -18.88 2.57
C TYR A 35 1.27 -18.96 2.09
N ALA A 36 1.93 -17.82 1.97
CA ALA A 36 3.34 -17.80 1.62
C ALA A 36 4.08 -16.62 2.24
N GLN A 37 5.39 -16.79 2.38
CA GLN A 37 6.31 -15.73 2.73
C GLN A 37 7.10 -15.28 1.49
N VAL A 38 7.21 -13.98 1.30
CA VAL A 38 8.01 -13.40 0.21
C VAL A 38 9.50 -13.64 0.47
N VAL A 39 10.16 -14.39 -0.42
CA VAL A 39 11.60 -14.67 -0.33
C VAL A 39 12.42 -13.59 -1.00
N LYS A 40 12.03 -13.18 -2.21
CA LYS A 40 12.78 -12.19 -3.00
C LYS A 40 11.89 -11.51 -4.03
N MET A 41 12.14 -10.23 -4.27
CA MET A 41 11.50 -9.49 -5.37
C MET A 41 12.27 -9.72 -6.67
N LEU A 42 11.57 -10.09 -7.74
CA LEU A 42 12.16 -10.36 -9.06
C LEU A 42 12.02 -9.18 -10.04
N GLY A 43 11.22 -8.17 -9.67
CA GLY A 43 10.94 -7.02 -10.54
C GLY A 43 9.79 -7.27 -11.50
N ASN A 44 9.37 -6.24 -12.25
CA ASN A 44 8.18 -6.26 -13.11
C ASN A 44 6.90 -6.75 -12.38
N GLY A 45 6.84 -6.52 -11.06
CA GLY A 45 5.84 -7.04 -10.11
C GLY A 45 5.69 -8.56 -10.12
N ARG A 46 6.80 -9.27 -10.26
CA ARG A 46 6.96 -10.69 -9.91
C ARG A 46 7.81 -10.81 -8.65
N LEU A 47 7.55 -11.86 -7.89
CA LEU A 47 8.30 -12.19 -6.69
C LEU A 47 8.42 -13.71 -6.55
N GLU A 48 9.41 -14.15 -5.80
CA GLU A 48 9.57 -15.53 -5.35
C GLU A 48 8.97 -15.66 -3.96
N ALA A 49 8.05 -16.60 -3.78
CA ALA A 49 7.35 -16.84 -2.53
C ALA A 49 7.57 -18.29 -2.06
N LEU A 50 7.92 -18.45 -0.79
CA LEU A 50 7.98 -19.74 -0.12
C LEU A 50 6.61 -20.02 0.49
N CYS A 51 5.91 -20.98 -0.07
CA CYS A 51 4.59 -21.39 0.39
C CYS A 51 4.75 -22.27 1.63
N PHE A 52 3.76 -22.26 2.52
CA PHE A 52 3.81 -23.03 3.77
C PHE A 52 3.54 -24.53 3.58
N ASP A 53 3.25 -24.97 2.35
CA ASP A 53 3.31 -26.37 1.93
C ASP A 53 4.76 -26.85 1.65
N GLY A 54 5.74 -25.94 1.65
CA GLY A 54 7.16 -26.21 1.47
C GLY A 54 7.69 -25.91 0.07
N GLU A 55 6.83 -25.58 -0.89
CA GLU A 55 7.25 -25.29 -2.27
C GLU A 55 7.56 -23.80 -2.50
N LYS A 56 8.50 -23.55 -3.40
CA LYS A 56 8.84 -22.21 -3.86
C LYS A 56 8.13 -21.92 -5.17
N ARG A 57 7.29 -20.90 -5.18
CA ARG A 57 6.48 -20.51 -6.34
C ARG A 57 6.84 -19.12 -6.84
N LEU A 58 6.73 -18.95 -8.15
CA LEU A 58 6.84 -17.65 -8.80
C LEU A 58 5.47 -16.97 -8.78
N ALA A 59 5.35 -15.94 -7.95
CA ALA A 59 4.12 -15.21 -7.78
C ALA A 59 4.08 -13.93 -8.61
N HIS A 60 2.92 -13.64 -9.18
CA HIS A 60 2.66 -12.41 -9.89
C HIS A 60 1.75 -11.49 -9.08
N ILE A 61 2.16 -10.23 -8.87
CA ILE A 61 1.38 -9.28 -8.07
C ILE A 61 0.17 -8.82 -8.88
N ARG A 62 -1.04 -9.11 -8.37
CA ARG A 62 -2.30 -8.69 -8.99
C ARG A 62 -2.32 -7.17 -9.17
N GLY A 63 -2.80 -6.71 -10.33
CA GLY A 63 -2.80 -5.29 -10.68
C GLY A 63 -3.50 -4.38 -9.66
N LYS A 64 -4.51 -4.90 -8.94
CA LYS A 64 -5.21 -4.19 -7.85
C LYS A 64 -4.25 -3.85 -6.69
N LEU A 65 -3.36 -4.77 -6.32
CA LEU A 65 -2.40 -4.58 -5.23
C LEU A 65 -1.28 -3.63 -5.63
N ARG A 66 -0.78 -3.69 -6.87
CA ARG A 66 0.36 -2.88 -7.34
C ARG A 66 0.22 -1.37 -7.11
N LYS A 67 -1.01 -0.85 -7.03
CA LYS A 67 -1.28 0.58 -6.81
C LYS A 67 -1.61 0.93 -5.36
N LYS A 68 -1.93 -0.06 -4.52
CA LYS A 68 -2.46 0.14 -3.17
C LYS A 68 -1.51 -0.33 -2.08
N VAL A 69 -0.89 -1.49 -2.30
CA VAL A 69 -0.15 -2.21 -1.28
C VAL A 69 1.27 -2.42 -1.75
N TRP A 70 2.22 -2.04 -0.90
CA TRP A 70 3.64 -2.27 -1.09
C TRP A 70 3.99 -3.62 -0.45
N ILE A 71 4.71 -4.46 -1.21
CA ILE A 71 5.11 -5.79 -0.78
C ILE A 71 6.63 -5.85 -0.76
N ASN A 72 7.18 -6.22 0.38
CA ASN A 72 8.62 -6.33 0.62
C ASN A 72 9.01 -7.78 0.94
N GLN A 73 10.32 -8.01 1.04
CA GLN A 73 10.86 -9.31 1.43
C GLN A 73 10.49 -9.65 2.87
N GLY A 74 10.02 -10.88 3.08
CA GLY A 74 9.61 -11.42 4.36
C GLY A 74 8.17 -11.12 4.77
N ASP A 75 7.42 -10.36 3.96
CA ASP A 75 5.98 -10.17 4.16
C ASP A 75 5.22 -11.49 3.98
N ILE A 76 4.13 -11.64 4.73
CA ILE A 76 3.20 -12.76 4.61
C ILE A 76 2.09 -12.39 3.63
N ILE A 77 1.83 -13.26 2.68
CA ILE A 77 0.89 -13.05 1.58
C ILE A 77 -0.03 -14.26 1.40
N LEU A 78 -1.18 -14.02 0.77
CA LEU A 78 -2.07 -15.06 0.27
C LEU A 78 -1.86 -15.24 -1.23
N LEU A 79 -1.55 -16.46 -1.65
CA LEU A 79 -1.40 -16.84 -3.05
C LEU A 79 -2.62 -17.59 -3.54
N SER A 80 -3.05 -17.28 -4.77
CA SER A 80 -3.89 -18.15 -5.58
C SER A 80 -2.99 -19.08 -6.37
N LEU A 81 -3.18 -20.38 -6.22
CA LEU A 81 -2.53 -21.38 -7.06
C LEU A 81 -3.23 -21.48 -8.43
N ARG A 82 -2.55 -22.09 -9.39
CA ARG A 82 -3.10 -22.37 -10.72
C ARG A 82 -3.18 -23.87 -10.91
N ASP A 83 -4.36 -24.37 -11.25
CA ASP A 83 -4.63 -25.81 -11.38
C ASP A 83 -3.71 -26.52 -12.40
N TYR A 84 -3.22 -25.78 -13.40
CA TYR A 84 -2.41 -26.31 -14.50
C TYR A 84 -0.90 -26.07 -14.35
N GLN A 85 -0.46 -25.22 -13.42
CA GLN A 85 0.95 -24.90 -13.23
C GLN A 85 1.23 -24.52 -11.78
N ASP A 86 1.56 -25.52 -10.96
CA ASP A 86 1.74 -25.33 -9.52
C ASP A 86 2.94 -24.43 -9.17
N GLU A 87 3.99 -24.43 -10.00
CA GLU A 87 5.15 -23.53 -9.82
C GLU A 87 4.81 -22.03 -9.86
N LYS A 88 3.59 -21.66 -10.31
CA LYS A 88 3.17 -20.27 -10.49
C LYS A 88 1.88 -19.98 -9.75
N GLY A 89 1.83 -18.78 -9.19
CA GLY A 89 0.63 -18.26 -8.55
C GLY A 89 0.45 -16.77 -8.76
N ASP A 90 -0.66 -16.26 -8.27
CA ASP A 90 -0.99 -14.84 -8.27
C ASP A 90 -1.23 -14.36 -6.83
N VAL A 91 -0.69 -13.20 -6.46
CA VAL A 91 -0.86 -12.63 -5.11
C VAL A 91 -2.26 -12.03 -4.98
N ILE A 92 -3.04 -12.51 -4.02
CA ILE A 92 -4.39 -12.04 -3.72
C ILE A 92 -4.34 -10.84 -2.77
N MET A 93 -3.62 -10.99 -1.65
CA MET A 93 -3.50 -9.98 -0.60
C MET A 93 -2.20 -10.11 0.21
N LYS A 94 -1.81 -9.00 0.84
CA LYS A 94 -0.75 -8.91 1.87
C LYS A 94 -1.42 -8.89 3.24
N TYR A 95 -0.89 -9.68 4.17
CA TYR A 95 -1.25 -9.59 5.58
C TYR A 95 -0.37 -8.57 6.30
N THR A 96 -0.95 -7.81 7.22
CA THR A 96 -0.18 -6.99 8.15
C THR A 96 0.53 -7.87 9.18
N ALA A 97 1.49 -7.30 9.90
CA ALA A 97 2.18 -8.04 10.97
C ALA A 97 1.19 -8.55 12.05
N ASP A 98 0.17 -7.74 12.37
CA ASP A 98 -0.86 -8.11 13.36
C ASP A 98 -1.76 -9.24 12.86
N GLU A 99 -2.17 -9.20 11.59
CA GLU A 99 -2.93 -10.27 10.94
C GLU A 99 -2.10 -11.57 10.90
N ALA A 100 -0.80 -11.48 10.59
CA ALA A 100 0.11 -12.63 10.58
C ALA A 100 0.26 -13.26 11.98
N ARG A 101 0.35 -12.45 13.05
CA ARG A 101 0.35 -12.97 14.43
C ARG A 101 -0.99 -13.63 14.78
N SER A 102 -2.10 -13.08 14.29
CA SER A 102 -3.42 -13.68 14.49
C SER A 102 -3.53 -15.03 13.79
N LEU A 103 -3.10 -15.13 12.52
CA LEU A 103 -3.03 -16.40 11.78
C LEU A 103 -2.16 -17.45 12.49
N LYS A 104 -1.06 -17.02 13.10
CA LYS A 104 -0.22 -17.88 13.95
C LYS A 104 -0.99 -18.38 15.19
N ALA A 105 -1.75 -17.51 15.84
CA ALA A 105 -2.57 -17.88 16.99
C ALA A 105 -3.70 -18.86 16.62
N TYR A 106 -4.23 -18.78 15.39
CA TYR A 106 -5.20 -19.74 14.86
C TYR A 106 -4.59 -21.09 14.44
N GLY A 107 -3.27 -21.19 14.37
CA GLY A 107 -2.57 -22.42 13.95
C GLY A 107 -2.50 -22.63 12.44
N GLU A 108 -2.86 -21.62 11.64
CA GLU A 108 -2.76 -21.67 10.18
C GLU A 108 -1.32 -21.54 9.68
N LEU A 109 -0.47 -20.88 10.48
CA LEU A 109 0.95 -20.70 10.18
C LEU A 109 1.80 -21.51 11.16
N PRO A 110 2.87 -22.17 10.70
CA PRO A 110 3.76 -22.89 11.58
C PRO A 110 4.47 -21.94 12.57
N GLU A 111 4.73 -22.42 13.78
CA GLU A 111 5.26 -21.58 14.87
C GLU A 111 6.60 -20.90 14.56
N HIS A 112 7.38 -21.48 13.65
CA HIS A 112 8.69 -20.99 13.24
C HIS A 112 8.64 -19.94 12.12
N ALA A 113 7.45 -19.53 11.65
CA ALA A 113 7.30 -18.48 10.67
C ALA A 113 7.89 -17.17 11.20
N LYS A 114 8.90 -16.63 10.51
CA LYS A 114 9.55 -15.35 10.85
C LYS A 114 8.68 -14.21 10.35
N ILE A 115 7.93 -13.57 11.23
CA ILE A 115 7.10 -12.41 10.86
C ILE A 115 7.99 -11.16 10.92
N ASN A 116 8.14 -10.47 9.79
CA ASN A 116 8.86 -9.19 9.75
C ASN A 116 7.92 -8.05 10.19
N GLU A 117 8.35 -7.26 11.16
CA GLU A 117 7.63 -6.08 11.65
C GLU A 117 7.99 -4.80 10.87
N THR A 118 8.05 -4.88 9.54
CA THR A 118 8.52 -3.74 8.71
C THR A 118 7.44 -2.68 8.45
N ASP A 119 6.19 -2.89 8.89
CA ASP A 119 5.08 -1.95 8.63
C ASP A 119 5.08 -0.69 9.50
N THR A 120 6.07 -0.46 10.35
CA THR A 120 6.11 0.68 11.30
C THR A 120 6.53 2.03 10.69
N TYR A 121 7.02 2.10 9.46
CA TYR A 121 7.52 3.36 8.86
C TYR A 121 6.66 3.92 7.72
N GLY A 122 5.42 3.42 7.54
CA GLY A 122 4.60 3.73 6.36
C GLY A 122 3.50 4.77 6.51
N HIS A 123 3.16 5.23 7.72
CA HIS A 123 2.00 6.13 7.89
C HIS A 123 2.11 7.22 8.97
N GLU A 124 3.10 7.18 9.88
CA GLU A 124 3.17 8.13 11.00
C GLU A 124 4.37 9.08 10.93
N GLY A 125 4.59 9.76 9.80
CA GLY A 125 5.78 10.63 9.73
C GLY A 125 5.83 11.76 8.72
N PHE A 126 4.84 11.93 7.83
CA PHE A 126 4.77 13.12 6.98
C PHE A 126 3.31 13.45 6.71
N GLU A 127 2.61 13.87 7.78
CA GLU A 127 1.62 14.93 7.60
C GLU A 127 2.38 16.19 7.15
N ASP A 128 2.70 16.26 5.85
CA ASP A 128 2.91 17.55 5.18
C ASP A 128 1.53 18.21 5.02
N ASN A 129 0.87 18.42 6.16
CA ASN A 129 -0.26 19.32 6.29
C ASN A 129 0.34 20.72 6.25
N VAL A 130 0.79 21.14 5.06
CA VAL A 130 0.98 22.56 4.79
C VAL A 130 -0.43 23.13 4.74
N GLU A 131 -0.91 23.57 5.90
CA GLU A 131 -2.08 24.40 6.03
C GLU A 131 -1.75 25.72 5.31
N PHE A 132 -2.24 25.82 4.08
CA PHE A 132 -2.06 27.01 3.26
C PHE A 132 -2.98 28.08 3.84
N ASP A 133 -2.44 28.88 4.74
CA ASP A 133 -3.09 30.05 5.32
C ASP A 133 -3.35 31.05 4.19
N GLU A 134 -4.56 30.98 3.62
CA GLU A 134 -5.00 31.80 2.49
C GLU A 134 -5.50 33.16 2.99
N ASP A 135 -4.81 33.79 3.95
CA ASP A 135 -5.11 35.14 4.45
C ASP A 135 -3.81 35.90 4.83
N ARG A 136 -2.97 36.18 3.82
CA ARG A 136 -2.10 37.38 3.87
C ARG A 136 -2.76 38.46 3.03
N GLU A 137 -3.56 39.30 3.69
CA GLU A 137 -4.00 40.59 3.15
C GLU A 137 -2.78 41.33 2.58
N SER A 138 -2.89 41.66 1.29
CA SER A 138 -2.00 42.59 0.62
C SER A 138 -2.31 44.00 1.11
N GLU A 139 -1.59 44.48 2.11
CA GLU A 139 -1.49 45.91 2.44
C GLU A 139 -0.08 46.42 2.12
N ASP A 140 0.28 46.43 0.83
CA ASP A 140 1.41 47.21 0.33
C ASP A 140 0.89 48.20 -0.72
N ASP A 141 0.19 49.22 -0.26
CA ASP A 141 -0.01 50.48 -0.97
C ASP A 141 0.17 51.63 0.03
N LYS A 142 1.42 51.90 0.42
CA LYS A 142 1.82 53.22 0.95
C LYS A 142 2.57 53.94 -0.15
N GLU A 143 1.88 54.86 -0.84
CA GLU A 143 2.49 55.88 -1.67
C GLU A 143 3.55 56.63 -0.85
N ILE A 144 4.80 56.57 -1.30
CA ILE A 144 5.87 57.47 -0.85
C ILE A 144 5.74 58.72 -1.72
N ASP A 145 5.31 59.83 -1.12
CA ASP A 145 5.23 61.13 -1.79
C ASP A 145 6.65 61.67 -2.00
N VAL A 146 7.02 61.95 -3.24
CA VAL A 146 8.42 62.21 -3.66
C VAL A 146 8.79 63.68 -3.66
N ASP A 147 7.94 64.57 -3.13
CA ASP A 147 8.09 66.02 -3.22
C ASP A 147 8.70 66.71 -1.98
N GLU A 148 9.38 65.98 -1.07
CA GLU A 148 10.10 66.59 0.06
C GLU A 148 11.57 66.13 0.17
N LEU A 149 12.33 66.22 -0.93
CA LEU A 149 13.79 66.06 -0.95
C LEU A 149 14.49 67.28 -1.58
#